data_AF-M7MK77-F1
#
_entry.id   AF-M7MK77-F1
#
_cell.length_a   1.000
_cell.length_b   1.000
_cell.length_c   1.000
_cell.angle_alpha   90.00
_cell.angle_beta   90.00
_cell.angle_gamma   90.00
#
_symmetry.space_group_name_H-M   'P 1'
#
loop_
_entity.id
_entity.type
_entity.pdbx_description
1 polymer ?
#
loop_
_entity_poly.entity_id
_entity_poly.type
_entity_poly.pdbx_seq_one_letter_code
_entity_poly.pdbx_strand_id
1 'polypeptide(L)'
;MVARHDLVTDPDLRLALLLARRGTSHFGRKLNELRDVDLDGPSRISGWSRRHVVAHAAYQARALVRLAEAAGVESRMYPPPAAQDELIAFGATLAPQALRNLFAHSAVHLDVQWRDTTPETWRNTLVLPDGGELPLADTVWFRAHEVWIHAVDLDNGARFEELPGQIAEYCPPGGRRILACTDNGPAPMARP
;
A
#
# COMPACT_ATOMS: atom_id res chain seq x y z
N MET A 1 25.58 -10.47 -12.30
CA MET A 1 24.89 -9.42 -11.51
C MET A 1 24.33 -10.11 -10.28
N VAL A 2 24.95 -9.93 -9.11
CA VAL A 2 24.49 -10.59 -7.88
C VAL A 2 23.06 -10.12 -7.61
N ALA A 3 22.11 -11.04 -7.46
CA ALA A 3 20.76 -10.68 -7.03
C ALA A 3 20.89 -9.94 -5.68
N ARG A 4 20.55 -8.66 -5.66
CA ARG A 4 20.47 -7.90 -4.41
C ARG A 4 19.30 -8.48 -3.64
N HIS A 5 19.60 -9.18 -2.55
CA HIS A 5 18.62 -9.67 -1.60
C HIS A 5 18.32 -8.54 -0.60
N ASP A 6 17.12 -8.54 -0.04
CA ASP A 6 16.78 -7.58 1.02
C ASP A 6 17.75 -7.73 2.18
N LEU A 7 18.25 -6.60 2.70
CA LEU A 7 19.09 -6.56 3.89
C LEU A 7 18.25 -6.68 5.18
N VAL A 8 17.27 -7.58 5.20
CA VAL A 8 16.29 -7.73 6.29
C VAL A 8 16.34 -9.13 6.87
N THR A 9 16.50 -9.22 8.19
CA THR A 9 16.49 -10.49 8.95
C THR A 9 15.19 -10.74 9.70
N ASP A 10 14.44 -9.67 10.02
CA ASP A 10 13.13 -9.72 10.67
C ASP A 10 12.15 -10.57 9.83
N PRO A 11 11.59 -11.68 10.38
CA PRO A 11 10.62 -12.50 9.67
C PRO A 11 9.33 -11.75 9.29
N ASP A 12 8.86 -10.83 10.13
CA ASP A 12 7.59 -10.12 9.91
C ASP A 12 7.74 -9.08 8.80
N LEU A 13 8.85 -8.33 8.80
CA LEU A 13 9.16 -7.41 7.71
C LEU A 13 9.41 -8.15 6.38
N ARG A 14 10.08 -9.32 6.39
CA ARG A 14 10.23 -10.16 5.18
C ARG A 14 8.88 -10.63 4.64
N LEU A 15 7.96 -11.03 5.53
CA LEU A 15 6.61 -11.40 5.13
C LEU A 15 5.86 -10.20 4.53
N ALA A 16 5.93 -9.03 5.17
CA ALA A 16 5.31 -7.80 4.67
C ALA A 16 5.83 -7.43 3.27
N LEU A 17 7.15 -7.47 3.06
CA LEU A 17 7.79 -7.22 1.76
C LEU A 17 7.30 -8.21 0.69
N LEU A 18 7.23 -9.50 1.03
CA LEU A 18 6.70 -10.52 0.13
C LEU A 18 5.24 -10.25 -0.25
N LEU A 19 4.40 -9.92 0.74
CA LEU A 19 2.98 -9.62 0.53
C LEU A 19 2.79 -8.34 -0.30
N ALA A 20 3.57 -7.29 -0.05
CA ALA A 20 3.56 -6.05 -0.82
C ALA A 20 3.95 -6.29 -2.29
N ARG A 21 4.98 -7.10 -2.55
CA ARG A 21 5.42 -7.45 -3.92
C ARG A 21 4.39 -8.29 -4.66
N ARG A 22 3.80 -9.28 -3.98
CA ARG A 22 2.73 -10.12 -4.55
C ARG A 22 1.47 -9.30 -4.84
N GLY A 23 1.06 -8.46 -3.92
CA GLY A 23 -0.09 -7.57 -4.08
C GLY A 23 0.14 -6.54 -5.20
N THR A 24 1.33 -5.97 -5.29
CA THR A 24 1.72 -5.07 -6.39
C THR A 24 1.63 -5.78 -7.74
N SER A 25 2.11 -7.02 -7.81
CA SER A 25 2.00 -7.85 -9.01
C SER A 25 0.55 -8.21 -9.35
N HIS A 26 -0.28 -8.51 -8.34
CA HIS A 26 -1.71 -8.78 -8.51
C HIS A 26 -2.46 -7.55 -9.03
N PHE A 27 -2.28 -6.39 -8.39
CA PHE A 27 -2.82 -5.11 -8.84
C PHE A 27 -2.40 -4.81 -10.28
N GLY A 28 -1.12 -4.96 -10.60
CA GLY A 28 -0.61 -4.72 -11.96
C GLY A 28 -1.27 -5.61 -13.02
N ARG A 29 -1.55 -6.89 -12.72
CA ARG A 29 -2.31 -7.77 -13.62
C ARG A 29 -3.73 -7.27 -13.80
N LYS A 30 -4.44 -6.95 -12.71
CA LYS A 30 -5.81 -6.43 -12.76
C LYS A 30 -5.88 -5.12 -13.53
N LEU A 31 -4.94 -4.21 -13.32
CA LEU A 31 -4.83 -2.99 -14.12
C LEU A 31 -4.68 -3.31 -15.61
N ASN A 32 -3.81 -4.25 -15.98
CA ASN A 32 -3.57 -4.61 -17.38
C ASN A 32 -4.71 -5.40 -18.05
N GLU A 33 -5.65 -5.94 -17.28
CA GLU A 33 -6.90 -6.54 -17.80
C GLU A 33 -7.92 -5.47 -18.25
N LEU A 34 -7.83 -4.23 -17.73
CA LEU A 34 -8.70 -3.13 -18.14
C LEU A 34 -8.31 -2.60 -19.51
N ARG A 35 -9.30 -2.38 -20.38
CA ARG A 35 -9.08 -1.57 -21.58
C ARG A 35 -8.96 -0.10 -21.17
N ASP A 36 -8.32 0.70 -21.99
CA ASP A 36 -8.08 2.11 -21.69
C ASP A 36 -9.37 2.92 -21.47
N VAL A 37 -10.44 2.58 -22.20
CA VAL A 37 -11.77 3.19 -22.02
C VAL A 37 -12.44 2.79 -20.70
N ASP A 38 -12.09 1.63 -20.13
CA ASP A 38 -12.71 1.15 -18.89
C ASP A 38 -12.15 1.88 -17.66
N LEU A 39 -10.98 2.53 -17.79
CA LEU A 39 -10.35 3.32 -16.73
C LEU A 39 -11.24 4.51 -16.30
N ASP A 40 -12.01 5.06 -17.23
CA ASP A 40 -12.95 6.17 -16.97
C ASP A 40 -14.20 5.74 -16.19
N GLY A 41 -14.47 4.43 -16.12
CA GLY A 41 -15.61 3.90 -15.39
C GLY A 41 -15.46 3.99 -13.86
N PRO A 42 -16.58 3.80 -13.12
CA PRO A 42 -16.58 3.87 -11.67
C PRO A 42 -15.71 2.77 -11.05
N SER A 43 -15.07 3.11 -9.93
CA SER A 43 -14.44 2.16 -9.01
C SER A 43 -15.42 1.76 -7.89
N ARG A 44 -15.01 0.88 -6.97
CA ARG A 44 -15.80 0.60 -5.75
C ARG A 44 -15.76 1.74 -4.74
N ILE A 45 -14.81 2.67 -4.87
CA ILE A 45 -14.70 3.85 -4.01
C ILE A 45 -15.64 4.93 -4.56
N SER A 46 -16.61 5.34 -3.74
CA SER A 46 -17.58 6.36 -4.12
C SER A 46 -16.90 7.66 -4.55
N GLY A 47 -17.26 8.17 -5.73
CA GLY A 47 -16.68 9.39 -6.31
C GLY A 47 -15.35 9.19 -7.03
N TRP A 48 -14.77 7.99 -7.01
CA TRP A 48 -13.52 7.68 -7.71
C TRP A 48 -13.77 6.85 -8.97
N SER A 49 -13.20 7.29 -10.09
CA SER A 49 -13.01 6.41 -11.25
C SER A 49 -11.85 5.45 -11.02
N ARG A 50 -11.73 4.40 -11.84
CA ARG A 50 -10.58 3.48 -11.77
C ARG A 50 -9.25 4.22 -11.98
N ARG A 51 -9.23 5.35 -12.71
CA ARG A 51 -8.04 6.21 -12.81
C ARG A 51 -7.59 6.75 -11.45
N HIS A 52 -8.52 7.17 -10.59
CA HIS A 52 -8.20 7.68 -9.26
C HIS A 52 -7.56 6.59 -8.40
N VAL A 53 -8.09 5.36 -8.46
CA VAL A 53 -7.50 4.21 -7.74
C VAL A 53 -6.06 3.94 -8.18
N VAL A 54 -5.79 3.96 -9.50
CA VAL A 54 -4.43 3.73 -10.02
C VAL A 54 -3.49 4.88 -9.65
N ALA A 55 -3.96 6.13 -9.74
CA ALA A 55 -3.19 7.31 -9.35
C ALA A 55 -2.83 7.27 -7.86
N HIS A 56 -3.79 6.97 -7.00
CA HIS A 56 -3.60 6.79 -5.56
C HIS A 56 -2.56 5.72 -5.25
N ALA A 57 -2.72 4.52 -5.82
CA ALA A 57 -1.77 3.43 -5.63
C ALA A 57 -0.34 3.80 -6.07
N ALA A 58 -0.19 4.61 -7.13
CA ALA A 58 1.13 5.04 -7.58
C ALA A 58 1.72 6.17 -6.71
N TYR A 59 0.92 7.16 -6.31
CA TYR A 59 1.40 8.27 -5.47
C TYR A 59 1.68 7.85 -4.05
N GLN A 60 0.96 6.89 -3.49
CA GLN A 60 1.33 6.27 -2.22
C GLN A 60 2.73 5.66 -2.32
N ALA A 61 3.04 4.89 -3.38
CA ALA A 61 4.38 4.32 -3.54
C ALA A 61 5.46 5.40 -3.59
N ARG A 62 5.20 6.53 -4.27
CA ARG A 62 6.10 7.68 -4.26
C ARG A 62 6.23 8.35 -2.88
N ALA A 63 5.15 8.40 -2.11
CA ALA A 63 5.19 8.92 -0.74
C ALA A 63 6.05 8.03 0.18
N LEU A 64 5.91 6.71 0.07
CA LEU A 64 6.69 5.75 0.83
C LEU A 64 8.19 5.81 0.50
N VAL A 65 8.55 6.02 -0.78
CA VAL A 65 9.94 6.29 -1.16
C VAL A 65 10.49 7.51 -0.42
N ARG A 66 9.77 8.64 -0.46
CA ARG A 66 10.20 9.87 0.21
C ARG A 66 10.37 9.68 1.71
N LEU A 67 9.52 8.87 2.34
CA LEU A 67 9.63 8.55 3.76
C LEU A 67 10.86 7.69 4.07
N ALA A 68 11.14 6.69 3.24
CA ALA A 68 12.34 5.86 3.38
C ALA A 68 13.64 6.65 3.14
N GLU A 69 13.65 7.53 2.13
CA GLU A 69 14.78 8.45 1.87
C GLU A 69 14.98 9.41 3.04
N ALA A 70 13.90 10.03 3.54
CA ALA A 70 13.96 10.96 4.66
C ALA A 70 14.43 10.25 5.93
N ALA A 71 13.88 9.08 6.25
CA ALA A 71 14.26 8.30 7.42
C ALA A 71 15.77 7.96 7.43
N GLY A 72 16.43 7.89 6.29
CA GLY A 72 17.89 7.70 6.21
C GLY A 72 18.72 8.92 6.66
N VAL A 73 18.10 10.10 6.78
CA VAL A 73 18.77 11.38 7.07
C VAL A 73 18.20 12.07 8.31
N GLU A 74 16.87 12.17 8.44
CA GLU A 74 16.13 12.78 9.57
C GLU A 74 14.73 12.12 9.75
N SER A 75 14.27 11.94 10.99
CA SER A 75 12.88 11.53 11.25
C SER A 75 11.92 12.63 10.77
N ARG A 76 10.98 12.29 9.87
CA ARG A 76 10.07 13.28 9.27
C ARG A 76 8.62 12.86 9.37
N MET A 77 7.77 13.89 9.40
CA MET A 77 6.32 13.78 9.43
C MET A 77 5.78 13.12 8.14
N TYR A 78 4.86 12.16 8.29
CA TYR A 78 4.07 11.60 7.21
C TYR A 78 3.22 12.73 6.57
N PRO A 79 3.20 12.88 5.23
CA PRO A 79 2.57 14.03 4.59
C PRO A 79 1.06 14.12 4.89
N PRO A 80 0.51 15.34 5.00
CA PRO A 80 -0.90 15.54 5.32
C PRO A 80 -1.82 15.11 4.16
N PRO A 81 -3.07 14.66 4.44
CA PRO A 81 -3.99 14.11 3.43
C PRO A 81 -4.34 15.06 2.27
N ALA A 82 -4.49 16.36 2.53
CA ALA A 82 -4.94 17.33 1.51
C ALA A 82 -3.98 17.47 0.31
N ALA A 83 -2.67 17.32 0.54
CA ALA A 83 -1.68 17.34 -0.54
C ALA A 83 -1.76 16.08 -1.43
N GLN A 84 -2.38 15.01 -0.94
CA GLN A 84 -2.51 13.75 -1.64
C GLN A 84 -3.75 13.74 -2.56
N ASP A 85 -4.85 14.37 -2.14
CA ASP A 85 -6.08 14.45 -2.94
C ASP A 85 -5.87 15.21 -4.26
N GLU A 86 -5.16 16.34 -4.23
CA GLU A 86 -4.85 17.11 -5.44
C GLU A 86 -3.95 16.33 -6.41
N LEU A 87 -2.96 15.59 -5.87
CA LEU A 87 -2.09 14.73 -6.68
C LEU A 87 -2.89 13.59 -7.32
N ILE A 88 -3.82 12.98 -6.58
CA ILE A 88 -4.68 11.90 -7.11
C ILE A 88 -5.59 12.44 -8.21
N ALA A 89 -6.24 13.60 -7.98
CA ALA A 89 -7.09 14.24 -8.98
C ALA A 89 -6.31 14.57 -10.26
N PHE A 90 -5.11 15.12 -10.14
CA PHE A 90 -4.22 15.37 -11.28
C PHE A 90 -3.77 14.07 -11.96
N GLY A 91 -3.38 13.06 -11.19
CA GLY A 91 -2.98 11.76 -11.75
C GLY A 91 -4.12 11.09 -12.52
N ALA A 92 -5.35 11.26 -12.05
CA ALA A 92 -6.53 10.74 -12.72
C ALA A 92 -6.80 11.39 -14.08
N THR A 93 -6.20 12.55 -14.40
CA THR A 93 -6.30 13.18 -15.73
C THR A 93 -5.23 12.69 -16.72
N LEU A 94 -4.28 11.86 -16.29
CA LEU A 94 -3.22 11.36 -17.17
C LEU A 94 -3.77 10.46 -18.28
N ALA A 95 -3.10 10.47 -19.43
CA ALA A 95 -3.36 9.51 -20.50
C ALA A 95 -3.21 8.06 -19.98
N PRO A 96 -4.02 7.09 -20.45
CA PRO A 96 -3.99 5.70 -19.96
C PRO A 96 -2.60 5.09 -19.86
N GLN A 97 -1.79 5.21 -20.92
CA GLN A 97 -0.42 4.70 -20.92
C GLN A 97 0.48 5.40 -19.88
N ALA A 98 0.33 6.72 -19.73
CA ALA A 98 1.09 7.48 -18.73
C ALA A 98 0.70 7.07 -17.30
N LEU A 99 -0.57 6.80 -17.05
CA LEU A 99 -1.06 6.33 -15.76
C LEU A 99 -0.55 4.91 -15.42
N ARG A 100 -0.55 3.99 -16.39
CA ARG A 100 0.04 2.65 -16.25
C ARG A 100 1.55 2.73 -15.99
N ASN A 101 2.24 3.59 -16.73
CA ASN A 101 3.67 3.83 -16.53
C ASN A 101 3.94 4.43 -15.15
N LEU A 102 3.13 5.38 -14.70
CA LEU A 102 3.24 5.97 -13.37
C LEU A 102 3.16 4.89 -12.27
N PHE A 103 2.18 3.99 -12.35
CA PHE A 103 2.08 2.84 -11.45
C PHE A 103 3.30 1.92 -11.53
N ALA A 104 3.68 1.47 -12.73
CA ALA A 104 4.80 0.54 -12.91
C ALA A 104 6.13 1.12 -12.41
N HIS A 105 6.44 2.36 -12.76
CA HIS A 105 7.68 3.01 -12.35
C HIS A 105 7.72 3.32 -10.85
N SER A 106 6.60 3.74 -10.26
CA SER A 106 6.55 3.99 -8.80
C SER A 106 6.71 2.70 -7.99
N ALA A 107 6.11 1.60 -8.45
CA ALA A 107 6.28 0.28 -7.85
C ALA A 107 7.74 -0.21 -7.88
N VAL A 108 8.40 -0.11 -9.04
CA VAL A 108 9.82 -0.47 -9.17
C VAL A 108 10.70 0.42 -8.30
N HIS A 109 10.45 1.73 -8.28
CA HIS A 109 11.25 2.66 -7.48
C HIS A 109 11.14 2.36 -5.98
N LEU A 110 9.93 2.07 -5.49
CA LEU A 110 9.73 1.68 -4.10
C LEU A 110 10.45 0.37 -3.76
N ASP A 111 10.37 -0.64 -4.63
CA ASP A 111 11.05 -1.92 -4.38
C ASP A 111 12.58 -1.79 -4.36
N VAL A 112 13.15 -0.93 -5.22
CA VAL A 112 14.58 -0.59 -5.18
C VAL A 112 14.92 0.11 -3.87
N GLN A 113 14.14 1.12 -3.47
CA GLN A 113 14.38 1.85 -2.23
C GLN A 113 14.36 0.93 -1.01
N TRP A 114 13.41 0.00 -0.93
CA TRP A 114 13.36 -0.98 0.16
C TRP A 114 14.55 -1.95 0.18
N ARG A 115 15.04 -2.38 -0.98
CA ARG A 115 16.25 -3.23 -1.05
C ARG A 115 17.50 -2.49 -0.58
N ASP A 116 17.58 -1.20 -0.84
CA ASP A 116 18.71 -0.36 -0.47
C ASP A 116 18.58 0.23 0.96
N THR A 117 17.45 -0.01 1.66
CA THR A 117 17.22 0.43 3.05
C THR A 117 17.96 -0.46 4.04
N THR A 118 18.75 0.13 4.95
CA THR A 118 19.57 -0.63 5.93
C THR A 118 18.74 -1.10 7.14
N PRO A 119 19.22 -2.13 7.88
CA PRO A 119 18.58 -2.57 9.13
C PRO A 119 18.37 -1.47 10.17
N GLU A 120 19.26 -0.47 10.22
CA GLU A 120 19.15 0.68 11.11
C GLU A 120 18.02 1.62 10.63
N THR A 121 17.99 1.95 9.34
CA THR A 121 16.97 2.85 8.77
C THR A 121 15.56 2.29 8.94
N TRP A 122 15.37 0.98 8.85
CA TRP A 122 14.07 0.34 9.09
C TRP A 122 13.49 0.60 10.49
N ARG A 123 14.35 0.85 11.48
CA ARG A 123 13.96 1.13 12.88
C ARG A 123 13.69 2.61 13.14
N ASN A 124 13.98 3.49 12.17
CA ASN A 124 13.76 4.91 12.37
C ASN A 124 12.27 5.22 12.44
N THR A 125 11.91 6.02 13.43
CA THR A 125 10.53 6.42 13.70
C THR A 125 10.07 7.50 12.73
N LEU A 126 8.84 7.37 12.25
CA LEU A 126 8.08 8.38 11.51
C LEU A 126 7.03 8.96 12.43
N VAL A 127 6.78 10.27 12.29
CA VAL A 127 5.72 10.97 13.03
C VAL A 127 4.48 11.10 12.16
N LEU A 128 3.33 10.64 12.64
CA LEU A 128 2.04 10.74 11.97
C LEU A 128 1.46 12.17 12.09
N PRO A 129 0.50 12.54 11.23
CA PRO A 129 -0.12 13.87 11.29
C PRO A 129 -0.86 14.14 12.62
N ASP A 130 -1.34 13.11 13.29
CA ASP A 130 -2.01 13.18 14.61
C ASP A 130 -1.02 13.16 15.79
N GLY A 131 0.29 13.17 15.51
CA GLY A 131 1.34 13.08 16.51
C GLY A 131 1.67 11.65 16.98
N GLY A 132 1.01 10.63 16.43
CA GLY A 132 1.41 9.24 16.64
C GLY A 132 2.78 8.93 16.04
N GLU A 133 3.37 7.80 16.42
CA GLU A 133 4.68 7.37 15.93
C GLU A 133 4.61 5.92 15.43
N LEU A 134 5.35 5.64 14.35
CA LEU A 134 5.54 4.27 13.85
C LEU A 134 6.96 4.08 13.28
N PRO A 135 7.55 2.88 13.33
CA PRO A 135 8.78 2.60 12.60
C PRO A 135 8.54 2.61 11.08
N LEU A 136 9.58 2.97 10.31
CA LEU A 136 9.54 2.90 8.84
C LEU A 136 9.08 1.52 8.33
N ALA A 137 9.48 0.43 9.01
CA ALA A 137 9.10 -0.94 8.68
C ALA A 137 7.58 -1.14 8.56
N ASP A 138 6.76 -0.48 9.39
CA ASP A 138 5.31 -0.64 9.39
C ASP A 138 4.67 -0.09 8.11
N THR A 139 5.34 0.83 7.41
CA THR A 139 4.86 1.34 6.13
C THR A 139 4.81 0.28 5.02
N VAL A 140 5.56 -0.82 5.17
CA VAL A 140 5.50 -1.96 4.24
C VAL A 140 4.18 -2.69 4.37
N TRP A 141 3.65 -2.84 5.60
CA TRP A 141 2.32 -3.41 5.81
C TRP A 141 1.22 -2.51 5.26
N PHE A 142 1.35 -1.19 5.39
CA PHE A 142 0.42 -0.24 4.77
C PHE A 142 0.39 -0.43 3.26
N ARG A 143 1.56 -0.48 2.63
CA ARG A 143 1.66 -0.74 1.19
C ARG A 143 1.02 -2.06 0.81
N ALA A 144 1.32 -3.13 1.55
CA ALA A 144 0.80 -4.45 1.26
C ALA A 144 -0.73 -4.47 1.29
N HIS A 145 -1.33 -3.92 2.35
CA HIS A 145 -2.77 -3.80 2.49
C HIS A 145 -3.39 -3.03 1.31
N GLU A 146 -2.85 -1.87 0.99
CA GLU A 146 -3.41 -0.96 -0.02
C GLU A 146 -3.40 -1.54 -1.43
N VAL A 147 -2.32 -2.22 -1.86
CA VAL A 147 -2.30 -2.81 -3.21
C VAL A 147 -3.27 -3.97 -3.37
N TRP A 148 -3.52 -4.73 -2.31
CA TRP A 148 -4.47 -5.84 -2.35
C TRP A 148 -5.92 -5.32 -2.35
N ILE A 149 -6.23 -4.33 -1.51
CA ILE A 149 -7.57 -3.76 -1.43
C ILE A 149 -7.91 -2.98 -2.69
N HIS A 150 -7.00 -2.14 -3.16
CA HIS A 150 -7.26 -1.35 -4.35
C HIS A 150 -7.32 -2.18 -5.63
N ALA A 151 -6.79 -3.40 -5.64
CA ALA A 151 -7.05 -4.33 -6.74
C ALA A 151 -8.54 -4.70 -6.81
N VAL A 152 -9.19 -4.92 -5.66
CA VAL A 152 -10.65 -5.12 -5.57
C VAL A 152 -11.39 -3.85 -5.96
N ASP A 153 -10.90 -2.67 -5.53
CA ASP A 153 -11.55 -1.40 -5.85
C ASP A 153 -11.52 -1.03 -7.32
N LEU A 154 -10.60 -1.58 -8.12
CA LEU A 154 -10.63 -1.48 -9.58
C LEU A 154 -11.92 -2.07 -10.18
N ASP A 155 -12.71 -2.83 -9.44
CA ASP A 155 -14.01 -3.36 -9.85
C ASP A 155 -13.99 -4.02 -11.24
N ASN A 156 -13.01 -4.90 -11.45
CA ASN A 156 -12.82 -5.62 -12.70
C ASN A 156 -12.58 -7.12 -12.49
N GLY A 157 -13.13 -7.66 -11.40
CA GLY A 157 -13.16 -9.09 -11.12
C GLY A 157 -12.17 -9.56 -10.06
N ALA A 158 -11.34 -8.68 -9.48
CA ALA A 158 -10.63 -8.99 -8.24
C ALA A 158 -11.60 -9.09 -7.06
N ARG A 159 -11.36 -10.01 -6.13
CA ARG A 159 -12.25 -10.33 -5.01
C ARG A 159 -11.52 -10.40 -3.67
N PHE A 160 -12.23 -10.15 -2.57
CA PHE A 160 -11.64 -10.18 -1.23
C PHE A 160 -11.15 -11.59 -0.84
N GLU A 161 -11.71 -12.63 -1.43
CA GLU A 161 -11.30 -14.03 -1.23
C GLU A 161 -9.92 -14.35 -1.83
N GLU A 162 -9.41 -13.50 -2.72
CA GLU A 162 -8.06 -13.63 -3.29
C GLU A 162 -6.97 -13.04 -2.37
N LEU A 163 -7.36 -12.33 -1.30
CA LEU A 163 -6.41 -11.73 -0.36
C LEU A 163 -5.72 -12.81 0.48
N PRO A 164 -4.41 -12.68 0.72
CA PRO A 164 -3.74 -13.46 1.75
C PRO A 164 -4.39 -13.23 3.11
N GLY A 165 -4.56 -14.30 3.93
CA GLY A 165 -5.22 -14.21 5.24
C GLY A 165 -4.63 -13.13 6.15
N GLN A 166 -3.30 -12.98 6.13
CA GLN A 166 -2.58 -11.93 6.88
C GLN A 166 -3.01 -10.52 6.49
N ILE A 167 -3.33 -10.28 5.21
CA ILE A 167 -3.81 -8.98 4.74
C ILE A 167 -5.27 -8.76 5.15
N ALA A 168 -6.09 -9.80 5.11
CA ALA A 168 -7.49 -9.72 5.51
C ALA A 168 -7.66 -9.47 7.01
N GLU A 169 -6.74 -9.98 7.84
CA GLU A 169 -6.72 -9.81 9.29
C GLU A 169 -6.04 -8.50 9.72
N TYR A 170 -5.14 -7.96 8.90
CA TYR A 170 -4.41 -6.74 9.18
C TYR A 170 -5.36 -5.52 9.26
N CYS A 171 -5.14 -4.68 10.28
CA CYS A 171 -5.85 -3.43 10.46
C CYS A 171 -4.81 -2.30 10.56
N PRO A 172 -4.69 -1.41 9.56
CA PRO A 172 -3.80 -0.27 9.67
C PRO A 172 -4.28 0.69 10.78
N PRO A 173 -3.37 1.47 11.41
CA PRO A 173 -3.74 2.52 12.35
C PRO A 173 -4.76 3.49 11.74
N GLY A 174 -5.88 3.71 12.43
CA GLY A 174 -6.98 4.55 11.95
C GLY A 174 -7.90 3.91 10.88
N GLY A 175 -7.62 2.67 10.46
CA GLY A 175 -8.44 1.91 9.51
C GLY A 175 -9.55 1.08 10.16
N ARG A 176 -10.47 0.55 9.34
CA ARG A 176 -11.48 -0.43 9.74
C ARG A 176 -11.09 -1.80 9.17
N ARG A 177 -11.19 -2.87 9.96
CA ARG A 177 -10.88 -4.24 9.54
C ARG A 177 -11.75 -4.65 8.33
N ILE A 178 -11.14 -5.25 7.30
CA ILE A 178 -11.81 -5.62 6.04
C ILE A 178 -12.75 -6.81 6.23
N LEU A 179 -12.30 -7.83 6.97
CA LEU A 179 -13.15 -8.94 7.40
C LEU A 179 -13.43 -8.78 8.89
N ALA A 180 -14.70 -8.56 9.25
CA ALA A 180 -15.13 -8.78 10.62
C ALA A 180 -14.88 -10.26 10.94
N CYS A 181 -13.99 -10.56 11.90
CA CYS A 181 -14.13 -11.80 12.64
C CYS A 181 -15.56 -11.78 13.18
N THR A 182 -16.40 -12.70 12.74
CA THR A 182 -17.59 -13.01 13.51
C THR A 182 -17.08 -13.54 14.83
N ASP A 183 -17.40 -12.84 15.91
CA ASP A 183 -17.23 -13.35 17.26
C ASP A 183 -17.98 -14.68 17.37
N ASN A 184 -17.22 -15.78 17.32
CA ASN A 184 -17.72 -17.08 17.73
C ASN A 184 -16.60 -17.86 18.41
N GLY A 185 -16.14 -17.32 19.53
CA GLY A 185 -15.45 -18.02 20.60
C GLY A 185 -16.07 -17.57 21.93
N PRO A 186 -16.38 -18.48 22.87
CA PRO A 186 -17.24 -18.16 24.00
C PRO A 186 -16.57 -17.15 24.93
N ALA A 187 -17.35 -16.18 25.40
CA ALA A 187 -16.93 -15.18 26.38
C ALA A 187 -16.28 -15.86 27.61
N PRO A 188 -15.14 -15.40 28.11
CA PRO A 188 -14.58 -15.92 29.35
C PRO A 188 -15.54 -15.57 30.50
N MET A 189 -16.02 -16.63 31.15
CA MET A 189 -16.80 -16.55 32.38
C MET A 189 -16.06 -15.70 33.42
N ALA A 190 -16.71 -14.64 33.89
CA ALA A 190 -16.30 -13.96 35.10
C ALA A 190 -16.49 -14.89 36.30
N ARG A 191 -15.45 -15.04 37.11
CA ARG A 191 -15.48 -15.52 38.49
C ARG A 191 -14.37 -14.83 39.29
N PRO A 192 -14.55 -14.64 40.61
CA PRO A 192 -15.77 -14.35 41.37
C PRO A 192 -15.97 -12.84 41.58
#